data_AF-A0A7J5ZZI7-F1
#
_entry.id   AF-A0A7J5ZZI7-F1
#
_cell.length_a   1.000
_cell.length_b   1.000
_cell.length_c   1.000
_cell.angle_alpha   90.00
_cell.angle_beta   90.00
_cell.angle_gamma   90.00
#
_symmetry.space_group_name_H-M   'P 1'
#
loop_
_entity.id
_entity.type
_entity.pdbx_description
1 polymer ?
#
loop_
_entity_poly.entity_id
_entity_poly.type
_entity_poly.pdbx_seq_one_letter_code
_entity_poly.pdbx_strand_id
1 'polypeptide(L)'
;MKKKQHDNAHLITEIDFDGLTLGLAYGGSLCTDLSTGVIQDHDTRAIVVGATLAHEMGHNLGMNHDNSSCACAGASCIMIALLSYNIPQLFSSCSLTDYEQFLSSRNPECLLNKPQAKDVLQPAVCGNGFQETGEDCDCGSVKECTNPCCNAATCTLTKGSVCAHGECCQNCKMAAATQMCRPMRDECDLPEYCTGYSSSCPEDVFAMNGLPCMNSAGYCYNGQCPKRDDQCIKMWGSGAVVGVDFCYNQNIRGVYYAYCTRPSNDQYIGCQKQDVMCGKLFCEKGQTIPVYGRSVMFNACKATFYSDSTRDFGQVDTGTKCGEGKVCSKNQCVNLDVVYNTADCIANCKGTRVCNHKLQCTCAPNWLPPHCVRPVNRSESTDIGLQIGIAVAIFILLGSVVIGVAIYCIKCRKNQSSSTSAN
;
A
#
# COMPACT_ATOMS: atom_id res chain seq x y z
N MET A 1 -18.06 9.34 -25.59
CA MET A 1 -17.02 9.78 -24.64
C MET A 1 -16.11 8.59 -24.34
N LYS A 2 -14.79 8.77 -24.31
CA LYS A 2 -13.87 7.70 -23.86
C LYS A 2 -13.95 7.62 -22.33
N LYS A 3 -14.20 6.43 -21.77
CA LYS A 3 -14.16 6.19 -20.33
C LYS A 3 -12.73 6.39 -19.83
N LYS A 4 -12.53 7.11 -18.73
CA LYS A 4 -11.24 7.29 -18.04
C LYS A 4 -11.21 6.45 -16.77
N GLN A 5 -10.11 5.76 -16.54
CA GLN A 5 -9.87 5.07 -15.27
C GLN A 5 -9.52 6.10 -14.20
N HIS A 6 -10.08 5.92 -13.00
CA HIS A 6 -9.91 6.80 -11.83
C HIS A 6 -10.32 6.02 -10.57
N ASP A 7 -9.84 6.47 -9.42
CA ASP A 7 -10.08 5.82 -8.13
C ASP A 7 -11.37 6.31 -7.45
N ASN A 8 -11.71 7.57 -7.68
CA ASN A 8 -12.81 8.29 -7.03
C ASN A 8 -13.32 9.43 -7.93
N ALA A 9 -14.62 9.71 -7.89
CA ALA A 9 -15.25 10.73 -8.73
C ALA A 9 -16.26 11.56 -7.94
N HIS A 10 -16.04 12.88 -7.90
CA HIS A 10 -16.98 13.81 -7.31
C HIS A 10 -17.65 14.68 -8.37
N LEU A 11 -18.95 14.89 -8.22
CA LEU A 11 -19.71 15.88 -8.99
C LEU A 11 -19.77 17.19 -8.19
N ILE A 12 -19.26 18.27 -8.78
CA ILE A 12 -19.46 19.63 -8.26
C ILE A 12 -20.61 20.26 -9.06
N THR A 13 -21.61 20.81 -8.38
CA THR A 13 -22.85 21.30 -9.01
C THR A 13 -23.29 22.64 -8.42
N GLU A 14 -23.88 23.50 -9.24
CA GLU A 14 -24.52 24.75 -8.81
C GLU A 14 -25.93 24.54 -8.24
N ILE A 15 -26.44 23.30 -8.25
CA ILE A 15 -27.75 22.97 -7.68
C ILE A 15 -27.69 23.11 -6.16
N ASP A 16 -28.61 23.90 -5.62
CA ASP A 16 -28.83 24.03 -4.18
C ASP A 16 -29.55 22.78 -3.65
N PHE A 17 -28.97 22.13 -2.65
CA PHE A 17 -29.58 20.95 -2.03
C PHE A 17 -30.59 21.34 -0.95
N ASP A 18 -31.58 20.47 -0.73
CA ASP A 18 -32.58 20.71 0.31
C ASP A 18 -31.96 20.72 1.71
N GLY A 19 -32.29 21.75 2.50
CA GLY A 19 -31.91 21.84 3.90
C GLY A 19 -30.52 22.45 4.12
N LEU A 20 -29.70 21.78 4.94
CA LEU A 20 -28.33 22.23 5.30
C LEU A 20 -27.24 21.38 4.66
N THR A 21 -27.62 20.46 3.76
CA THR A 21 -26.68 19.55 3.10
C THR A 21 -25.94 20.29 2.01
N LEU A 22 -24.60 20.17 1.99
CA LEU A 22 -23.75 20.80 0.98
C LEU A 22 -22.92 19.79 0.21
N GLY A 23 -22.92 18.55 0.67
CA GLY A 23 -22.29 17.44 0.02
C GLY A 23 -22.88 16.13 0.53
N LEU A 24 -22.67 15.08 -0.24
CA LEU A 24 -23.00 13.72 0.17
C LEU A 24 -22.08 12.74 -0.55
N ALA A 25 -21.49 11.84 0.23
CA ALA A 25 -20.64 10.76 -0.26
C ALA A 25 -21.00 9.43 0.40
N TYR A 26 -20.68 8.34 -0.32
CA TYR A 26 -20.79 7.00 0.27
C TYR A 26 -19.62 6.74 1.22
N GLY A 27 -19.92 6.44 2.49
CA GLY A 27 -18.93 6.11 3.50
C GLY A 27 -18.11 4.85 3.18
N GLY A 28 -16.79 4.90 3.33
CA GLY A 28 -15.87 3.76 3.18
C GLY A 28 -15.93 3.08 1.80
N SER A 29 -16.23 3.87 0.77
CA SER A 29 -16.52 3.38 -0.59
C SER A 29 -15.40 3.63 -1.59
N LEU A 30 -14.27 4.19 -1.16
CA LEU A 30 -13.14 4.41 -2.05
C LEU A 30 -12.69 3.12 -2.74
N CYS A 31 -12.28 3.20 -4.01
CA CYS A 31 -11.96 2.04 -4.87
C CYS A 31 -13.14 1.09 -5.17
N THR A 32 -14.38 1.42 -4.78
CA THR A 32 -15.58 0.65 -5.14
C THR A 32 -16.36 1.30 -6.28
N ASP A 33 -17.37 0.61 -6.80
CA ASP A 33 -18.34 1.19 -7.73
C ASP A 33 -19.14 2.37 -7.16
N LEU A 34 -19.12 2.55 -5.84
CA LEU A 34 -19.76 3.65 -5.12
C LEU A 34 -18.77 4.75 -4.73
N SER A 35 -17.50 4.68 -5.17
CA SER A 35 -16.42 5.66 -4.89
C SER A 35 -16.72 7.03 -5.50
N THR A 36 -17.72 7.67 -4.94
CA THR A 36 -18.35 8.86 -5.49
C THR A 36 -18.89 9.75 -4.38
N GLY A 37 -19.01 11.03 -4.71
CA GLY A 37 -19.74 12.00 -3.91
C GLY A 37 -20.26 13.15 -4.77
N VAL A 38 -21.09 13.98 -4.16
CA VAL A 38 -21.60 15.20 -4.77
C VAL A 38 -21.34 16.38 -3.84
N ILE A 39 -20.98 17.53 -4.39
CA ILE A 39 -20.70 18.76 -3.68
C ILE A 39 -21.46 19.90 -4.35
N GLN A 40 -22.15 20.69 -3.54
CA GLN A 40 -22.72 21.96 -3.96
C GLN A 40 -21.62 23.01 -4.04
N ASP A 41 -21.58 23.78 -5.13
CA ASP A 41 -20.73 24.96 -5.29
C ASP A 41 -21.35 26.14 -4.52
N HIS A 42 -21.27 26.09 -3.19
CA HIS A 42 -22.04 26.96 -2.28
C HIS A 42 -21.36 28.28 -1.93
N ASP A 43 -20.12 28.50 -2.37
CA ASP A 43 -19.37 29.73 -2.08
C ASP A 43 -18.41 30.07 -3.23
N THR A 44 -18.34 31.35 -3.59
CA THR A 44 -17.42 31.86 -4.63
C THR A 44 -15.94 31.59 -4.35
N ARG A 45 -15.57 31.30 -3.09
CA ARG A 45 -14.21 30.99 -2.67
C ARG A 45 -13.96 29.49 -2.78
N ALA A 46 -13.12 29.10 -3.75
CA ALA A 46 -12.76 27.70 -4.00
C ALA A 46 -12.27 26.92 -2.77
N ILE A 47 -11.63 27.57 -1.79
CA ILE A 47 -11.18 26.92 -0.56
C ILE A 47 -12.33 26.42 0.34
N VAL A 48 -13.48 27.09 0.31
CA VAL A 48 -14.66 26.70 1.10
C VAL A 48 -15.28 25.45 0.50
N VAL A 49 -15.48 25.46 -0.83
CA VAL A 49 -15.97 24.29 -1.58
C VAL A 49 -14.96 23.14 -1.52
N GLY A 50 -13.66 23.45 -1.55
CA GLY A 50 -12.58 22.49 -1.36
C GLY A 50 -12.61 21.81 0.02
N ALA A 51 -12.99 22.53 1.08
CA ALA A 51 -13.19 21.95 2.40
C ALA A 51 -14.38 20.97 2.42
N THR A 52 -15.48 21.30 1.71
CA THR A 52 -16.62 20.37 1.54
C THR A 52 -16.22 19.15 0.71
N LEU A 53 -15.47 19.32 -0.37
CA LEU A 53 -14.92 18.21 -1.15
C LEU A 53 -14.03 17.31 -0.29
N ALA A 54 -13.15 17.88 0.53
CA ALA A 54 -12.30 17.12 1.46
C ALA A 54 -13.12 16.36 2.51
N HIS A 55 -14.22 16.94 2.99
CA HIS A 55 -15.17 16.28 3.90
C HIS A 55 -15.82 15.05 3.25
N GLU A 56 -16.34 15.20 2.02
CA GLU A 56 -16.98 14.10 1.30
C GLU A 56 -15.98 13.01 0.88
N MET A 57 -14.76 13.40 0.49
CA MET A 57 -13.68 12.44 0.28
C MET A 57 -13.28 11.73 1.58
N GLY A 58 -13.32 12.42 2.72
CA GLY A 58 -13.15 11.85 4.05
C GLY A 58 -14.15 10.73 4.34
N HIS A 59 -15.43 10.94 4.02
CA HIS A 59 -16.44 9.88 4.08
C HIS A 59 -16.07 8.71 3.16
N ASN A 60 -15.70 8.95 1.89
CA ASN A 60 -15.25 7.86 1.01
C ASN A 60 -14.06 7.07 1.59
N LEU A 61 -13.15 7.75 2.30
CA LEU A 61 -12.00 7.20 3.01
C LEU A 61 -12.35 6.62 4.40
N GLY A 62 -13.63 6.47 4.72
CA GLY A 62 -14.13 5.79 5.91
C GLY A 62 -14.18 6.64 7.19
N MET A 63 -13.93 7.94 7.09
CA MET A 63 -14.00 8.86 8.23
C MET A 63 -15.45 9.20 8.59
N ASN A 64 -15.78 9.20 9.88
CA ASN A 64 -17.09 9.64 10.36
C ASN A 64 -17.05 11.10 10.83
N HIS A 65 -18.24 11.66 11.11
CA HIS A 65 -18.31 12.99 11.70
C HIS A 65 -17.66 13.07 13.08
N ASP A 66 -16.99 14.19 13.32
CA ASP A 66 -16.40 14.51 14.62
C ASP A 66 -17.48 14.69 15.70
N ASN A 67 -17.20 14.19 16.90
CA ASN A 67 -18.02 14.39 18.09
C ASN A 67 -17.22 15.11 19.19
N SER A 68 -17.84 15.35 20.36
CA SER A 68 -17.23 16.11 21.45
C SER A 68 -15.96 15.49 22.06
N SER A 69 -15.67 14.21 21.78
CA SER A 69 -14.43 13.54 22.23
C SER A 69 -13.26 13.69 21.27
N CYS A 70 -13.49 14.21 20.05
CA CYS A 70 -12.47 14.33 19.03
C CYS A 70 -11.62 15.59 19.24
N ALA A 71 -10.30 15.42 19.29
CA ALA A 71 -9.37 16.53 19.44
C ALA A 71 -9.14 17.18 18.07
N CYS A 72 -9.27 18.52 18.01
CA CYS A 72 -8.99 19.32 16.83
C CYS A 72 -7.92 20.37 17.17
N ALA A 73 -6.81 20.37 16.43
CA ALA A 73 -5.73 21.36 16.63
C ALA A 73 -6.08 22.74 16.04
N GLY A 74 -7.06 22.80 15.12
CA GLY A 74 -7.59 24.04 14.56
C GLY A 74 -8.86 24.52 15.26
N ALA A 75 -9.37 25.67 14.84
CA ALA A 75 -10.66 26.20 15.32
C ALA A 75 -11.88 25.42 14.81
N SER A 76 -11.69 24.64 13.74
CA SER A 76 -12.66 23.70 13.15
C SER A 76 -11.89 22.61 12.42
N CYS A 77 -12.42 21.39 12.43
CA CYS A 77 -11.86 20.25 11.70
C CYS A 77 -12.76 19.86 10.53
N ILE A 78 -12.17 19.22 9.52
CA ILE A 78 -12.83 18.94 8.23
C ILE A 78 -14.08 18.09 8.44
N MET A 79 -14.05 17.10 9.34
CA MET A 79 -15.15 16.14 9.55
C MET A 79 -16.23 16.61 10.53
N ILE A 80 -16.27 17.89 10.92
CA ILE A 80 -17.41 18.41 11.70
C ILE A 80 -18.69 18.34 10.85
N ALA A 81 -19.79 17.90 11.46
CA ALA A 81 -21.07 17.66 10.77
C ALA A 81 -21.79 18.93 10.27
N LEU A 82 -21.39 20.12 10.74
CA LEU A 82 -22.01 21.40 10.42
C LEU A 82 -20.94 22.39 9.95
N LEU A 83 -21.29 23.23 8.98
CA LEU A 83 -20.41 24.31 8.56
C LEU A 83 -20.05 25.22 9.73
N SER A 84 -18.77 25.53 9.82
CA SER A 84 -18.22 26.52 10.73
C SER A 84 -17.93 27.82 9.97
N TYR A 85 -17.95 28.95 10.68
CA TYR A 85 -17.43 30.21 10.15
C TYR A 85 -15.94 30.11 9.81
N ASN A 86 -15.21 29.27 10.55
CA ASN A 86 -13.80 28.99 10.30
C ASN A 86 -13.69 27.89 9.24
N ILE A 87 -13.00 28.18 8.14
CA ILE A 87 -12.77 27.22 7.06
C ILE A 87 -11.79 26.16 7.57
N PRO A 88 -12.21 24.89 7.71
CA PRO A 88 -11.35 23.85 8.26
C PRO A 88 -10.26 23.45 7.26
N GLN A 89 -9.06 23.19 7.77
CA GLN A 89 -7.91 22.73 6.97
C GLN A 89 -7.22 21.51 7.60
N LEU A 90 -7.69 21.06 8.75
CA LEU A 90 -7.09 19.98 9.53
C LEU A 90 -8.13 18.89 9.81
N PHE A 91 -7.68 17.65 9.83
CA PHE A 91 -8.46 16.52 10.32
C PHE A 91 -8.33 16.39 11.84
N SER A 92 -9.35 15.80 12.48
CA SER A 92 -9.33 15.56 13.93
C SER A 92 -8.58 14.28 14.27
N SER A 93 -8.33 14.06 15.56
CA SER A 93 -7.78 12.78 16.04
C SER A 93 -8.67 11.58 15.69
N CYS A 94 -9.99 11.75 15.70
CA CYS A 94 -10.95 10.70 15.35
C CYS A 94 -10.88 10.39 13.85
N SER A 95 -10.84 11.40 12.98
CA SER A 95 -10.75 11.20 11.54
C SER A 95 -9.49 10.39 11.15
N LEU A 96 -8.36 10.66 11.80
CA LEU A 96 -7.13 9.90 11.60
C LEU A 96 -7.28 8.43 12.01
N THR A 97 -7.95 8.17 13.14
CA THR A 97 -8.19 6.81 13.65
C THR A 97 -9.11 6.03 12.71
N ASP A 98 -10.20 6.67 12.25
CA ASP A 98 -11.14 6.07 11.30
C ASP A 98 -10.45 5.75 9.96
N TYR A 99 -9.58 6.62 9.49
CA TYR A 99 -8.82 6.41 8.26
C TYR A 99 -7.82 5.25 8.37
N GLU A 100 -7.08 5.15 9.48
CA GLU A 100 -6.19 4.01 9.74
C GLU A 100 -6.98 2.69 9.81
N GLN A 101 -8.17 2.72 10.42
CA GLN A 101 -9.07 1.58 10.45
C GLN A 101 -9.58 1.22 9.04
N PHE A 102 -9.91 2.21 8.21
CA PHE A 102 -10.31 1.99 6.83
C PHE A 102 -9.19 1.32 6.02
N LEU A 103 -7.97 1.88 6.06
CA LEU A 103 -6.82 1.32 5.35
C LEU A 103 -6.52 -0.13 5.78
N SER A 104 -6.52 -0.40 7.08
CA SER A 104 -6.21 -1.72 7.62
C SER A 104 -7.30 -2.77 7.37
N SER A 105 -8.59 -2.37 7.38
CA SER A 105 -9.71 -3.30 7.20
C SER A 105 -10.08 -3.54 5.74
N ARG A 106 -9.89 -2.55 4.87
CA ARG A 106 -10.34 -2.56 3.47
C ARG A 106 -9.20 -2.80 2.47
N ASN A 107 -7.96 -2.46 2.84
CA ASN A 107 -6.76 -2.51 2.02
C ASN A 107 -6.99 -2.06 0.56
N PRO A 108 -7.32 -0.77 0.34
CA PRO A 108 -7.71 -0.26 -0.96
C PRO A 108 -6.53 -0.22 -1.95
N GLU A 109 -6.40 -1.27 -2.77
CA GLU A 109 -5.27 -1.43 -3.71
C GLU A 109 -5.15 -0.28 -4.72
N CYS A 110 -6.25 0.39 -5.09
CA CYS A 110 -6.23 1.49 -6.06
C CYS A 110 -5.46 2.73 -5.58
N LEU A 111 -5.22 2.86 -4.27
CA LEU A 111 -4.44 3.97 -3.70
C LEU A 111 -2.93 3.74 -3.71
N LEU A 112 -2.47 2.56 -4.09
CA LEU A 112 -1.05 2.20 -4.01
C LEU A 112 -0.24 2.64 -5.23
N ASN A 113 -0.90 3.00 -6.33
CA ASN A 113 -0.24 3.46 -7.54
C ASN A 113 -0.10 4.99 -7.56
N LYS A 114 1.15 5.47 -7.69
CA LYS A 114 1.42 6.88 -7.98
C LYS A 114 1.05 7.19 -9.44
N PRO A 115 0.22 8.23 -9.72
CA PRO A 115 -0.06 8.63 -11.10
C PRO A 115 1.21 9.13 -11.79
N GLN A 116 1.27 8.97 -13.12
CA GLN A 116 2.39 9.51 -13.90
C GLN A 116 2.20 11.02 -14.09
N ALA A 117 3.29 11.78 -14.09
CA ALA A 117 3.23 13.23 -14.27
C ALA A 117 2.51 13.69 -15.55
N LYS A 118 2.55 12.87 -16.62
CA LYS A 118 1.85 13.13 -17.90
C LYS A 118 0.32 12.98 -17.82
N ASP A 119 -0.17 12.25 -16.82
CA ASP A 119 -1.60 11.96 -16.66
C ASP A 119 -2.29 13.03 -15.78
N VAL A 120 -1.50 13.89 -15.13
CA VAL A 120 -1.98 15.05 -14.38
C VAL A 120 -2.37 16.16 -15.37
N LEU A 121 -3.63 16.59 -15.29
CA LEU A 121 -4.18 17.61 -16.19
C LEU A 121 -3.87 19.04 -15.75
N GLN A 122 -3.51 19.23 -14.48
CA GLN A 122 -3.20 20.55 -13.93
C GLN A 122 -1.79 20.98 -14.34
N PRO A 123 -1.55 22.30 -14.51
CA PRO A 123 -0.20 22.82 -14.66
C PRO A 123 0.65 22.50 -13.43
N ALA A 124 1.96 22.31 -13.63
CA ALA A 124 2.90 22.03 -12.55
C ALA A 124 2.88 23.11 -11.46
N VAL A 125 2.87 22.70 -10.19
CA VAL A 125 2.88 23.58 -9.02
C VAL A 125 4.00 23.16 -8.07
N CYS A 126 5.13 23.85 -8.19
CA CYS A 126 6.27 23.63 -7.31
C CYS A 126 5.91 23.83 -5.83
N GLY A 127 6.23 22.82 -5.02
CA GLY A 127 6.04 22.78 -3.58
C GLY A 127 4.78 22.02 -3.14
N ASN A 128 4.12 21.28 -4.04
CA ASN A 128 2.95 20.45 -3.74
C ASN A 128 3.33 19.01 -3.33
N GLY A 129 4.61 18.67 -3.34
CA GLY A 129 5.14 17.35 -2.97
C GLY A 129 4.98 16.27 -4.05
N PHE A 130 4.61 16.65 -5.27
CA PHE A 130 4.46 15.74 -6.40
C PHE A 130 5.27 16.25 -7.59
N GLN A 131 6.28 15.49 -8.00
CA GLN A 131 7.11 15.87 -9.15
C GLN A 131 6.29 15.85 -10.45
N GLU A 132 6.07 17.04 -11.02
CA GLU A 132 5.32 17.25 -12.25
C GLU A 132 6.25 17.46 -13.47
N THR A 133 5.64 17.55 -14.66
CA THR A 133 6.40 17.79 -15.89
C THR A 133 7.05 19.17 -15.82
N GLY A 134 8.38 19.23 -15.87
CA GLY A 134 9.16 20.48 -15.79
C GLY A 134 9.92 20.66 -14.47
N GLU A 135 9.70 19.79 -13.49
CA GLU A 135 10.39 19.80 -12.21
C GLU A 135 11.41 18.66 -12.11
N ASP A 136 12.58 18.95 -11.54
CA ASP A 136 13.57 17.90 -11.26
C ASP A 136 13.25 17.16 -9.94
N CYS A 137 12.55 17.84 -9.03
CA CYS A 137 12.20 17.35 -7.70
C CYS A 137 11.11 18.21 -7.06
N ASP A 138 10.26 17.63 -6.21
CA ASP A 138 9.36 18.39 -5.34
C ASP A 138 9.28 17.71 -3.96
N CYS A 139 9.72 18.43 -2.92
CA CYS A 139 9.75 17.97 -1.52
C CYS A 139 8.71 18.69 -0.64
N GLY A 140 7.72 19.33 -1.24
CA GLY A 140 6.73 20.15 -0.56
C GLY A 140 7.16 21.60 -0.38
N SER A 141 6.48 22.31 0.52
CA SER A 141 6.73 23.73 0.76
C SER A 141 8.14 23.99 1.30
N VAL A 142 8.66 25.22 1.12
CA VAL A 142 9.97 25.65 1.65
C VAL A 142 10.09 25.44 3.17
N LYS A 143 8.97 25.51 3.90
CA LYS A 143 8.94 25.33 5.35
C LYS A 143 9.03 23.87 5.78
N GLU A 144 8.47 22.96 4.98
CA GLU A 144 8.35 21.54 5.33
C GLU A 144 9.45 20.68 4.67
N CYS A 145 10.03 21.16 3.57
CA CYS A 145 11.05 20.41 2.86
C CYS A 145 12.32 20.25 3.72
N THR A 146 12.63 18.99 4.03
CA THR A 146 13.85 18.57 4.73
C THR A 146 14.88 17.94 3.80
N ASN A 147 14.57 17.85 2.50
CA ASN A 147 15.38 17.16 1.51
C ASN A 147 16.55 18.05 1.04
N PRO A 148 17.82 17.72 1.38
CA PRO A 148 18.97 18.55 1.02
C PRO A 148 19.31 18.52 -0.48
N CYS A 149 18.71 17.59 -1.22
CA CYS A 149 18.96 17.38 -2.64
C CYS A 149 18.06 18.24 -3.53
N CYS A 150 16.99 18.83 -2.98
CA CYS A 150 16.00 19.59 -3.71
C CYS A 150 15.93 21.03 -3.23
N ASN A 151 15.92 21.99 -4.16
CA ASN A 151 15.64 23.38 -3.84
C ASN A 151 14.12 23.61 -3.87
N ALA A 152 13.48 23.57 -2.70
CA ALA A 152 12.02 23.70 -2.53
C ALA A 152 11.41 24.98 -3.12
N ALA A 153 12.19 26.04 -3.32
CA ALA A 153 11.67 27.28 -3.91
C ALA A 153 11.60 27.24 -5.45
N THR A 154 12.29 26.29 -6.07
CA THR A 154 12.49 26.24 -7.54
C THR A 154 12.23 24.86 -8.14
N CYS A 155 12.06 23.83 -7.31
CA CYS A 155 11.86 22.44 -7.73
C CYS A 155 12.96 21.90 -8.65
N THR A 156 14.19 22.41 -8.45
CA THR A 156 15.40 21.97 -9.15
C THR A 156 16.35 21.24 -8.20
N LEU A 157 17.15 20.32 -8.72
CA LEU A 157 18.20 19.67 -7.94
C LEU A 157 19.26 20.66 -7.44
N THR A 158 19.76 20.43 -6.24
CA THR A 158 20.89 21.19 -5.69
C THR A 158 22.20 20.83 -6.39
N LYS A 159 23.19 21.71 -6.34
CA LYS A 159 24.48 21.51 -7.04
C LYS A 159 25.15 20.21 -6.58
N GLY A 160 25.41 19.31 -7.54
CA GLY A 160 26.07 18.02 -7.30
C GLY A 160 25.13 16.86 -6.99
N SER A 161 23.84 17.14 -6.83
CA SER A 161 22.78 16.15 -6.69
C SER A 161 22.40 15.56 -8.06
N VAL A 162 22.15 14.26 -8.09
CA VAL A 162 21.70 13.51 -9.28
C VAL A 162 20.27 13.01 -9.10
N CYS A 163 19.80 12.95 -7.86
CA CYS A 163 18.43 12.61 -7.49
C CYS A 163 18.04 13.36 -6.20
N ALA A 164 16.74 13.45 -5.96
CA ALA A 164 16.20 13.90 -4.68
C ALA A 164 15.13 12.94 -4.12
N HIS A 165 14.42 12.21 -4.97
CA HIS A 165 13.32 11.33 -4.57
C HIS A 165 13.52 9.90 -5.07
N GLY A 166 12.78 8.97 -4.47
CA GLY A 166 12.79 7.56 -4.79
C GLY A 166 13.65 6.73 -3.83
N GLU A 167 13.29 5.47 -3.69
CA GLU A 167 13.87 4.50 -2.74
C GLU A 167 15.34 4.18 -3.06
N CYS A 168 15.77 4.47 -4.28
CA CYS A 168 17.14 4.32 -4.77
C CYS A 168 17.93 5.63 -4.82
N CYS A 169 17.45 6.69 -4.18
CA CYS A 169 18.23 7.91 -3.96
C CYS A 169 18.83 7.91 -2.55
N GLN A 170 20.16 7.84 -2.45
CA GLN A 170 20.89 7.89 -1.18
C GLN A 170 21.90 9.03 -1.22
N ASN A 171 21.80 9.96 -0.25
CA ASN A 171 22.69 11.12 -0.15
C ASN A 171 22.82 11.88 -1.48
N CYS A 172 21.69 12.13 -2.15
CA CYS A 172 21.60 12.82 -3.44
C CYS A 172 22.30 12.12 -4.61
N LYS A 173 22.61 10.83 -4.47
CA LYS A 173 23.26 9.97 -5.47
C LYS A 173 22.42 8.71 -5.71
N MET A 174 22.59 8.11 -6.89
CA MET A 174 21.99 6.81 -7.18
C MET A 174 22.59 5.75 -6.26
N ALA A 175 21.71 4.98 -5.62
CA ALA A 175 22.11 3.86 -4.78
C ALA A 175 22.75 2.76 -5.63
N ALA A 176 23.67 2.00 -5.03
CA ALA A 176 24.37 0.90 -5.72
C ALA A 176 23.39 -0.18 -6.19
N ALA A 177 23.75 -0.92 -7.23
CA ALA A 177 22.89 -1.96 -7.80
C ALA A 177 22.60 -3.15 -6.85
N THR A 178 23.27 -3.20 -5.71
CA THR A 178 23.10 -4.20 -4.65
C THR A 178 22.25 -3.69 -3.48
N GLN A 179 21.82 -2.43 -3.50
CA GLN A 179 20.94 -1.87 -2.48
C GLN A 179 19.53 -2.40 -2.68
N MET A 180 18.98 -3.10 -1.69
CA MET A 180 17.58 -3.50 -1.68
C MET A 180 16.72 -2.25 -1.48
N CYS A 181 15.76 -2.02 -2.36
CA CYS A 181 14.81 -0.91 -2.27
C CYS A 181 13.40 -1.36 -1.90
N ARG A 182 13.03 -2.60 -2.23
CA ARG A 182 11.77 -3.21 -1.77
C ARG A 182 12.03 -4.61 -1.23
N PRO A 183 11.68 -4.89 0.04
CA PRO A 183 11.74 -6.25 0.58
C PRO A 183 10.58 -7.08 0.02
N MET A 184 10.74 -8.40 0.01
CA MET A 184 9.65 -9.30 -0.30
C MET A 184 8.54 -9.20 0.77
N ARG A 185 7.29 -9.14 0.33
CA ARG A 185 6.12 -9.14 1.24
C ARG A 185 5.83 -10.52 1.82
N ASP A 186 5.86 -11.54 0.97
CA ASP A 186 5.49 -12.91 1.28
C ASP A 186 6.21 -13.87 0.30
N GLU A 187 5.91 -15.17 0.38
CA GLU A 187 6.58 -16.20 -0.44
C GLU A 187 6.23 -16.14 -1.94
N CYS A 188 5.16 -15.42 -2.31
CA CYS A 188 4.78 -15.19 -3.70
C CYS A 188 5.43 -13.94 -4.28
N ASP A 189 6.21 -13.21 -3.50
CA ASP A 189 6.86 -11.98 -3.89
C ASP A 189 8.40 -12.15 -3.97
N LEU A 190 9.09 -11.29 -4.71
CA LEU A 190 10.57 -11.28 -4.78
C LEU A 190 11.08 -9.90 -4.36
N PRO A 191 12.31 -9.80 -3.80
CA PRO A 191 12.87 -8.50 -3.45
C PRO A 191 13.45 -7.77 -4.67
N GLU A 192 13.36 -6.44 -4.66
CA GLU A 192 13.95 -5.58 -5.68
C GLU A 192 15.17 -4.86 -5.14
N TYR A 193 16.12 -4.69 -6.06
CA TYR A 193 17.35 -3.97 -5.83
C TYR A 193 17.43 -2.82 -6.82
N CYS A 194 18.03 -1.73 -6.38
CA CYS A 194 18.30 -0.58 -7.20
C CYS A 194 19.08 -0.97 -8.45
N THR A 195 18.94 -0.21 -9.52
CA THR A 195 19.63 -0.52 -10.78
C THR A 195 21.04 0.06 -10.83
N GLY A 196 21.38 1.00 -9.94
CA GLY A 196 22.62 1.77 -9.99
C GLY A 196 22.53 3.08 -10.79
N TYR A 197 21.46 3.27 -11.57
CA TYR A 197 21.32 4.41 -12.49
C TYR A 197 19.93 5.06 -12.45
N SER A 198 18.98 4.50 -11.70
CA SER A 198 17.64 5.05 -11.46
C SER A 198 17.47 5.37 -9.98
N SER A 199 16.77 6.48 -9.68
CA SER A 199 16.45 6.86 -8.31
C SER A 199 15.18 6.18 -7.79
N SER A 200 14.31 5.73 -8.69
CA SER A 200 13.16 4.90 -8.35
C SER A 200 13.57 3.43 -8.24
N CYS A 201 12.97 2.72 -7.29
CA CYS A 201 13.02 1.26 -7.27
C CYS A 201 12.46 0.71 -8.60
N PRO A 202 13.05 -0.33 -9.20
CA PRO A 202 12.49 -0.93 -10.41
C PRO A 202 11.10 -1.51 -10.13
N GLU A 203 10.37 -1.82 -11.21
CA GLU A 203 9.04 -2.41 -11.12
C GLU A 203 9.03 -3.66 -10.23
N ASP A 204 8.00 -3.77 -9.39
CA ASP A 204 7.72 -4.93 -8.55
C ASP A 204 7.67 -6.21 -9.42
N VAL A 205 8.55 -7.16 -9.11
CA VAL A 205 8.57 -8.48 -9.69
C VAL A 205 8.25 -9.54 -8.65
N PHE A 206 7.15 -10.23 -8.87
CA PHE A 206 6.75 -11.33 -8.02
C PHE A 206 7.14 -12.70 -8.58
N ALA A 207 7.06 -13.70 -7.70
CA ALA A 207 7.27 -15.10 -8.02
C ALA A 207 6.26 -15.55 -9.08
N MET A 208 6.69 -16.48 -9.92
CA MET A 208 5.85 -17.02 -10.99
C MET A 208 4.57 -17.68 -10.48
N ASN A 209 3.52 -17.59 -11.31
CA ASN A 209 2.21 -18.17 -10.98
C ASN A 209 2.28 -19.70 -10.86
N GLY A 210 1.51 -20.24 -9.92
CA GLY A 210 1.38 -21.68 -9.68
C GLY A 210 2.33 -22.25 -8.63
N LEU A 211 3.28 -21.47 -8.10
CA LEU A 211 4.11 -21.92 -6.97
C LEU A 211 3.25 -22.14 -5.73
N PRO A 212 3.41 -23.25 -4.99
CA PRO A 212 2.68 -23.47 -3.75
C PRO A 212 2.97 -22.37 -2.73
N CYS A 213 1.94 -21.92 -2.02
CA CYS A 213 2.04 -20.93 -0.95
C CYS A 213 1.21 -21.35 0.28
N MET A 214 1.57 -20.79 1.44
CA MET A 214 0.94 -20.94 2.74
C MET A 214 0.87 -22.41 3.16
N ASN A 215 2.02 -23.08 3.14
CA ASN A 215 2.13 -24.53 3.37
C ASN A 215 1.25 -25.36 2.42
N SER A 216 1.22 -24.99 1.13
CA SER A 216 0.41 -25.62 0.07
C SER A 216 -1.11 -25.44 0.21
N ALA A 217 -1.57 -24.49 1.03
CA ALA A 217 -2.98 -24.11 1.12
C ALA A 217 -3.46 -23.37 -0.15
N GLY A 218 -2.54 -22.76 -0.90
CA GLY A 218 -2.85 -22.05 -2.14
C GLY A 218 -1.73 -22.15 -3.18
N TYR A 219 -1.89 -21.40 -4.26
CA TYR A 219 -0.89 -21.23 -5.31
C TYR A 219 -0.71 -19.74 -5.60
N CYS A 220 0.53 -19.31 -5.82
CA CYS A 220 0.84 -17.93 -6.15
C CYS A 220 0.14 -17.52 -7.45
N TYR A 221 -0.44 -16.33 -7.44
CA TYR A 221 -1.03 -15.70 -8.60
C TYR A 221 -0.82 -14.19 -8.50
N ASN A 222 -0.10 -13.65 -9.48
CA ASN A 222 0.24 -12.23 -9.57
C ASN A 222 0.80 -11.64 -8.27
N GLY A 223 1.71 -12.39 -7.63
CA GLY A 223 2.39 -11.97 -6.40
C GLY A 223 1.56 -12.11 -5.12
N GLN A 224 0.35 -12.65 -5.21
CA GLN A 224 -0.49 -12.94 -4.05
C GLN A 224 -0.71 -14.45 -3.92
N CYS A 225 -1.16 -14.88 -2.75
CA CYS A 225 -1.63 -16.24 -2.49
C CYS A 225 -3.16 -16.23 -2.32
N PRO A 226 -3.95 -16.14 -3.40
CA PRO A 226 -5.40 -15.95 -3.32
C PRO A 226 -6.09 -17.15 -2.65
N LYS A 227 -6.92 -16.85 -1.64
CA LYS A 227 -7.72 -17.81 -0.88
C LYS A 227 -9.15 -17.31 -0.73
N ARG A 228 -10.11 -18.23 -0.79
CA ARG A 228 -11.53 -17.90 -0.55
C ARG A 228 -11.75 -17.34 0.86
N ASP A 229 -11.00 -17.80 1.86
CA ASP A 229 -11.09 -17.29 3.23
C ASP A 229 -10.75 -15.80 3.30
N ASP A 230 -9.59 -15.42 2.76
CA ASP A 230 -9.14 -14.02 2.71
C ASP A 230 -10.12 -13.17 1.88
N GLN A 231 -10.62 -13.71 0.77
CA GLN A 231 -11.61 -13.04 -0.05
C GLN A 231 -12.94 -12.84 0.70
N CYS A 232 -13.38 -13.82 1.50
CA CYS A 232 -14.58 -13.68 2.34
C CYS A 232 -14.40 -12.61 3.42
N ILE A 233 -13.23 -12.55 4.05
CA ILE A 233 -12.91 -11.50 5.03
C ILE A 233 -12.84 -10.13 4.34
N LYS A 234 -12.21 -10.04 3.16
CA LYS A 234 -12.19 -8.82 2.33
C LYS A 234 -13.59 -8.36 1.95
N MET A 235 -14.51 -9.28 1.69
CA MET A 235 -15.86 -8.98 1.22
C MET A 235 -16.86 -8.72 2.35
N TRP A 236 -16.70 -9.33 3.52
CA TRP A 236 -17.70 -9.32 4.61
C TRP A 236 -17.11 -8.97 5.98
N GLY A 237 -15.86 -8.52 6.03
CA GLY A 237 -15.17 -8.14 7.26
C GLY A 237 -14.70 -9.32 8.11
N SER A 238 -14.09 -8.98 9.25
CA SER A 238 -13.54 -9.97 10.19
C SER A 238 -14.60 -10.99 10.66
N GLY A 239 -14.19 -12.25 10.76
CA GLY A 239 -15.06 -13.36 11.18
C GLY A 239 -15.92 -13.95 10.06
N ALA A 240 -15.86 -13.41 8.83
CA ALA A 240 -16.40 -14.08 7.66
C ALA A 240 -15.60 -15.34 7.34
N VAL A 241 -16.29 -16.37 6.86
CA VAL A 241 -15.70 -17.66 6.50
C VAL A 241 -16.23 -18.12 5.15
N VAL A 242 -15.53 -19.07 4.52
CA VAL A 242 -15.98 -19.68 3.26
C VAL A 242 -17.32 -20.39 3.47
N GLY A 243 -18.27 -20.16 2.56
CA GLY A 243 -19.57 -20.80 2.62
C GLY A 243 -19.49 -22.30 2.33
N VAL A 244 -20.43 -23.06 2.89
CA VAL A 244 -20.50 -24.51 2.70
C VAL A 244 -20.79 -24.89 1.24
N ASP A 245 -20.53 -26.15 0.88
CA ASP A 245 -20.74 -26.70 -0.48
C ASP A 245 -22.14 -26.41 -1.04
N PHE A 246 -23.18 -26.41 -0.19
CA PHE A 246 -24.54 -26.05 -0.59
C PHE A 246 -24.61 -24.66 -1.25
N CYS A 247 -23.87 -23.68 -0.72
CA CYS A 247 -23.83 -22.33 -1.26
C CYS A 247 -23.13 -22.31 -2.63
N TYR A 248 -21.96 -22.94 -2.75
CA TYR A 248 -21.23 -23.00 -4.02
C TYR A 248 -21.98 -23.79 -5.10
N ASN A 249 -22.70 -24.84 -4.71
CA ASN A 249 -23.55 -25.60 -5.64
C ASN A 249 -24.67 -24.75 -6.27
N GLN A 250 -25.02 -23.59 -5.71
CA GLN A 250 -25.95 -22.66 -6.36
C GLN A 250 -25.40 -22.12 -7.69
N ASN A 251 -24.08 -22.11 -7.88
CA ASN A 251 -23.44 -21.58 -9.08
C ASN A 251 -23.84 -22.31 -10.37
N ILE A 252 -24.42 -23.52 -10.29
CA ILE A 252 -24.97 -24.23 -11.46
C ILE A 252 -26.23 -23.56 -12.02
N ARG A 253 -26.89 -22.70 -11.25
CA ARG A 253 -28.22 -22.16 -11.59
C ARG A 253 -28.20 -21.10 -12.68
N GLY A 254 -27.09 -20.38 -12.86
CA GLY A 254 -27.00 -19.30 -13.85
C GLY A 254 -27.96 -18.15 -13.56
N VAL A 255 -27.94 -17.64 -12.34
CA VAL A 255 -28.77 -16.50 -11.89
C VAL A 255 -27.87 -15.35 -11.43
N TYR A 256 -28.44 -14.16 -11.21
CA TYR A 256 -27.67 -12.93 -11.01
C TYR A 256 -26.66 -12.93 -9.85
N TYR A 257 -26.80 -13.82 -8.88
CA TYR A 257 -25.89 -14.00 -7.74
C TYR A 257 -25.15 -15.34 -7.74
N ALA A 258 -25.38 -16.23 -8.73
CA ALA A 258 -24.80 -17.58 -8.77
C ALA A 258 -24.59 -18.05 -10.21
N TYR A 259 -23.36 -17.93 -10.71
CA TYR A 259 -22.99 -18.21 -12.10
C TYR A 259 -21.47 -18.34 -12.28
N CYS A 260 -21.01 -18.81 -13.44
CA CYS A 260 -19.60 -18.84 -13.84
C CYS A 260 -19.28 -17.79 -14.91
N THR A 261 -20.14 -17.61 -15.91
CA THR A 261 -19.87 -16.67 -17.01
C THR A 261 -21.00 -15.67 -17.13
N ARG A 262 -20.64 -14.40 -17.32
CA ARG A 262 -21.58 -13.30 -17.55
C ARG A 262 -21.16 -12.48 -18.77
N PRO A 263 -21.60 -12.87 -19.98
CA PRO A 263 -21.20 -12.19 -21.22
C PRO A 263 -21.77 -10.77 -21.36
N SER A 264 -22.89 -10.47 -20.70
CA SER A 264 -23.57 -9.18 -20.72
C SER A 264 -24.31 -8.93 -19.41
N ASN A 265 -24.87 -7.73 -19.21
CA ASN A 265 -25.51 -7.38 -17.95
C ASN A 265 -26.66 -8.31 -17.56
N ASP A 266 -27.42 -8.83 -18.52
CA ASP A 266 -28.63 -9.63 -18.29
C ASP A 266 -28.46 -11.13 -18.55
N GLN A 267 -27.26 -11.57 -18.96
CA GLN A 267 -26.98 -12.98 -19.28
C GLN A 267 -26.09 -13.64 -18.23
N TYR A 268 -26.63 -14.67 -17.56
CA TYR A 268 -25.92 -15.43 -16.53
C TYR A 268 -25.84 -16.90 -16.94
N ILE A 269 -24.63 -17.43 -17.06
CA ILE A 269 -24.37 -18.81 -17.45
C ILE A 269 -23.88 -19.59 -16.22
N GLY A 270 -24.63 -20.63 -15.85
CA GLY A 270 -24.30 -21.50 -14.73
C GLY A 270 -23.01 -22.29 -14.94
N CYS A 271 -22.37 -22.66 -13.83
CA CYS A 271 -21.15 -23.46 -13.83
C CYS A 271 -21.41 -24.92 -14.21
N GLN A 272 -20.39 -25.57 -14.78
CA GLN A 272 -20.31 -27.03 -14.73
C GLN A 272 -20.05 -27.49 -13.28
N LYS A 273 -20.40 -28.72 -12.95
CA LYS A 273 -20.27 -29.25 -11.57
C LYS A 273 -18.85 -29.13 -11.01
N GLN A 274 -17.82 -29.36 -11.84
CA GLN A 274 -16.42 -29.25 -11.42
C GLN A 274 -15.94 -27.81 -11.20
N ASP A 275 -16.69 -26.82 -11.70
CA ASP A 275 -16.30 -25.41 -11.71
C ASP A 275 -17.04 -24.61 -10.62
N VAL A 276 -17.92 -25.24 -9.84
CA VAL A 276 -18.77 -24.53 -8.86
C VAL A 276 -17.97 -23.74 -7.83
N MET A 277 -16.75 -24.18 -7.52
CA MET A 277 -15.81 -23.51 -6.59
C MET A 277 -15.06 -22.34 -7.22
N CYS A 278 -15.28 -22.05 -8.50
CA CYS A 278 -14.70 -20.95 -9.27
C CYS A 278 -15.75 -19.98 -9.85
N GLY A 279 -17.04 -20.18 -9.53
CA GLY A 279 -18.12 -19.27 -9.89
C GLY A 279 -18.20 -18.06 -8.97
N LYS A 280 -19.40 -17.71 -8.52
CA LYS A 280 -19.59 -16.69 -7.48
C LYS A 280 -19.01 -17.14 -6.15
N LEU A 281 -18.36 -16.21 -5.46
CA LEU A 281 -17.88 -16.40 -4.11
C LEU A 281 -19.08 -16.48 -3.16
N PHE A 282 -19.10 -17.52 -2.33
CA PHE A 282 -20.05 -17.66 -1.24
C PHE A 282 -19.33 -17.69 0.10
N CYS A 283 -19.86 -16.92 1.04
CA CYS A 283 -19.34 -16.78 2.40
C CYS A 283 -20.45 -17.00 3.43
N GLU A 284 -20.06 -17.23 4.68
CA GLU A 284 -20.91 -17.26 5.86
C GLU A 284 -20.34 -16.32 6.92
N LYS A 285 -21.15 -15.96 7.94
CA LYS A 285 -20.75 -15.08 9.05
C LYS A 285 -20.24 -13.70 8.56
N GLY A 286 -19.50 -12.97 9.38
CA GLY A 286 -19.11 -11.58 9.12
C GLY A 286 -20.27 -10.59 9.14
N GLN A 287 -20.04 -9.41 8.58
CA GLN A 287 -20.96 -8.27 8.53
C GLN A 287 -22.20 -8.54 7.65
N THR A 288 -23.26 -7.76 7.86
CA THR A 288 -24.51 -7.86 7.09
C THR A 288 -24.47 -7.10 5.76
N ILE A 289 -23.58 -6.12 5.63
CA ILE A 289 -23.39 -5.33 4.42
C ILE A 289 -21.99 -5.63 3.89
N PRO A 290 -21.85 -6.02 2.61
CA PRO A 290 -20.55 -6.34 2.05
C PRO A 290 -19.73 -5.08 1.81
N VAL A 291 -18.44 -5.28 1.76
CA VAL A 291 -17.44 -4.26 1.48
C VAL A 291 -17.57 -3.74 0.04
N TYR A 292 -17.74 -4.66 -0.92
CA TYR A 292 -17.88 -4.38 -2.34
C TYR A 292 -19.19 -4.99 -2.87
N GLY A 293 -19.92 -4.26 -3.71
CA GLY A 293 -21.15 -4.72 -4.37
C GLY A 293 -22.39 -4.72 -3.48
N ARG A 294 -23.49 -5.33 -3.97
CA ARG A 294 -24.76 -5.46 -3.24
C ARG A 294 -24.93 -6.87 -2.71
N SER A 295 -25.57 -7.04 -1.55
CA SER A 295 -25.73 -8.35 -0.91
C SER A 295 -26.93 -9.16 -1.40
N VAL A 296 -26.75 -10.47 -1.48
CA VAL A 296 -27.81 -11.48 -1.50
C VAL A 296 -27.54 -12.45 -0.35
N MET A 297 -28.57 -12.71 0.45
CA MET A 297 -28.51 -13.63 1.57
C MET A 297 -29.69 -14.61 1.50
N PHE A 298 -29.39 -15.90 1.66
CA PHE A 298 -30.39 -16.96 1.79
C PHE A 298 -29.80 -18.09 2.62
N ASN A 299 -30.57 -18.63 3.56
CA ASN A 299 -30.03 -19.51 4.61
C ASN A 299 -28.81 -18.84 5.29
N ALA A 300 -27.67 -19.53 5.37
CA ALA A 300 -26.41 -18.96 5.84
C ALA A 300 -25.56 -18.33 4.71
N CYS A 301 -25.91 -18.59 3.45
CA CYS A 301 -25.11 -18.18 2.29
C CYS A 301 -25.20 -16.68 2.05
N LYS A 302 -24.02 -16.04 1.95
CA LYS A 302 -23.86 -14.65 1.56
C LYS A 302 -23.08 -14.58 0.25
N ALA A 303 -23.60 -13.82 -0.72
CA ALA A 303 -22.94 -13.52 -1.98
C ALA A 303 -23.17 -12.05 -2.35
N THR A 304 -22.37 -11.55 -3.28
CA THR A 304 -22.53 -10.19 -3.80
C THR A 304 -22.91 -10.18 -5.27
N PHE A 305 -23.61 -9.14 -5.72
CA PHE A 305 -23.95 -8.95 -7.11
C PHE A 305 -23.76 -7.49 -7.54
N TYR A 306 -23.59 -7.33 -8.85
CA TYR A 306 -23.26 -6.05 -9.49
C TYR A 306 -24.15 -5.84 -10.71
N SER A 307 -24.57 -4.60 -10.95
CA SER A 307 -25.36 -4.25 -12.14
C SER A 307 -24.51 -4.34 -13.41
N ASP A 308 -23.27 -3.88 -13.35
CA ASP A 308 -22.32 -3.86 -14.47
C ASP A 308 -21.54 -5.19 -14.56
N SER A 309 -21.65 -5.87 -15.70
CA SER A 309 -20.92 -7.12 -15.97
C SER A 309 -19.40 -6.94 -16.06
N THR A 310 -18.91 -5.73 -16.31
CA THR A 310 -17.47 -5.45 -16.41
C THR A 310 -16.80 -5.15 -15.06
N ARG A 311 -17.59 -5.04 -13.99
CA ARG A 311 -17.14 -4.66 -12.64
C ARG A 311 -17.68 -5.61 -11.56
N ASP A 312 -17.82 -6.90 -11.89
CA ASP A 312 -18.21 -7.91 -10.90
C ASP A 312 -17.00 -8.46 -10.14
N PHE A 313 -16.78 -7.94 -8.92
CA PHE A 313 -15.73 -8.39 -7.99
C PHE A 313 -16.23 -9.46 -7.00
N GLY A 314 -17.39 -10.07 -7.27
CA GLY A 314 -17.99 -11.11 -6.41
C GLY A 314 -17.78 -12.53 -6.91
N GLN A 315 -16.97 -12.73 -7.95
CA GLN A 315 -16.52 -14.06 -8.38
C GLN A 315 -15.30 -14.49 -7.56
N VAL A 316 -15.08 -15.81 -7.46
CA VAL A 316 -13.86 -16.32 -6.83
C VAL A 316 -12.65 -15.81 -7.61
N ASP A 317 -11.68 -15.24 -6.90
CA ASP A 317 -10.52 -14.61 -7.54
C ASP A 317 -9.75 -15.62 -8.40
N THR A 318 -9.28 -15.16 -9.56
CA THR A 318 -8.43 -15.98 -10.44
C THR A 318 -7.15 -16.37 -9.69
N GLY A 319 -6.68 -17.60 -9.92
CA GLY A 319 -5.53 -18.18 -9.22
C GLY A 319 -5.89 -18.90 -7.92
N THR A 320 -7.11 -18.72 -7.38
CA THR A 320 -7.53 -19.39 -6.15
C THR A 320 -7.55 -20.91 -6.30
N LYS A 321 -7.01 -21.63 -5.31
CA LYS A 321 -7.01 -23.09 -5.28
C LYS A 321 -8.44 -23.66 -5.30
N CYS A 322 -8.74 -24.47 -6.31
CA CYS A 322 -10.04 -25.18 -6.44
C CYS A 322 -9.90 -26.70 -6.34
N GLY A 323 -8.67 -27.20 -6.28
CA GLY A 323 -8.33 -28.60 -6.04
C GLY A 323 -6.81 -28.77 -6.00
N GLU A 324 -6.34 -29.97 -5.70
CA GLU A 324 -4.91 -30.26 -5.77
C GLU A 324 -4.40 -30.12 -7.22
N GLY A 325 -3.36 -29.33 -7.41
CA GLY A 325 -2.80 -29.00 -8.73
C GLY A 325 -3.72 -28.16 -9.61
N LYS A 326 -4.78 -27.54 -9.05
CA LYS A 326 -5.81 -26.81 -9.80
C LYS A 326 -6.13 -25.44 -9.21
N VAL A 327 -6.37 -24.50 -10.11
CA VAL A 327 -6.72 -23.11 -9.81
C VAL A 327 -7.94 -22.65 -10.60
N CYS A 328 -8.63 -21.64 -10.07
CA CYS A 328 -9.67 -20.95 -10.81
C CYS A 328 -9.05 -20.06 -11.88
N SER A 329 -9.46 -20.23 -13.14
CA SER A 329 -9.10 -19.34 -14.24
C SER A 329 -10.28 -19.17 -15.18
N LYS A 330 -10.63 -17.91 -15.49
CA LYS A 330 -11.85 -17.57 -16.25
C LYS A 330 -13.09 -18.30 -15.71
N ASN A 331 -13.19 -18.38 -14.39
CA ASN A 331 -14.27 -19.04 -13.65
C ASN A 331 -14.40 -20.56 -13.90
N GLN A 332 -13.30 -21.23 -14.29
CA GLN A 332 -13.22 -22.67 -14.44
C GLN A 332 -12.12 -23.24 -13.53
N CYS A 333 -12.31 -24.47 -13.03
CA CYS A 333 -11.31 -25.14 -12.22
C CYS A 333 -10.36 -25.97 -13.10
N VAL A 334 -9.16 -25.45 -13.33
CA VAL A 334 -8.24 -25.94 -14.36
C VAL A 334 -6.87 -26.31 -13.75
N ASN A 335 -6.15 -27.24 -14.40
CA ASN A 335 -4.82 -27.67 -13.95
C ASN A 335 -3.78 -26.56 -14.13
N LEU A 336 -2.85 -26.44 -13.19
CA LEU A 336 -1.77 -25.44 -13.20
C LEU A 336 -0.95 -25.45 -14.52
N ASP A 337 -0.57 -26.64 -14.99
CA ASP A 337 0.25 -26.82 -16.19
C ASP A 337 -0.41 -26.25 -17.46
N VAL A 338 -1.75 -26.31 -17.53
CA VAL A 338 -2.53 -25.82 -18.67
C VAL A 338 -2.60 -24.29 -18.67
N VAL A 339 -2.61 -23.66 -17.50
CA VAL A 339 -2.82 -22.21 -17.39
C VAL A 339 -1.51 -21.44 -17.45
N TYR A 340 -0.49 -21.90 -16.74
CA TYR A 340 0.73 -21.11 -16.54
C TYR A 340 1.91 -21.58 -17.41
N ASN A 341 1.96 -22.86 -17.81
CA ASN A 341 3.03 -23.45 -18.62
C ASN A 341 4.45 -22.97 -18.26
N THR A 342 4.90 -23.29 -17.06
CA THR A 342 6.08 -22.65 -16.45
C THR A 342 7.32 -23.53 -16.36
N ALA A 343 7.20 -24.79 -16.81
CA ALA A 343 8.26 -25.80 -16.72
C ALA A 343 9.56 -25.33 -17.40
N ASP A 344 9.45 -24.71 -18.58
CA ASP A 344 10.61 -24.26 -19.35
C ASP A 344 11.39 -23.16 -18.62
N CYS A 345 10.69 -22.20 -17.99
CA CYS A 345 11.36 -21.12 -17.29
C CYS A 345 12.11 -21.63 -16.04
N ILE A 346 11.47 -22.51 -15.26
CA ILE A 346 12.12 -23.14 -14.09
C ILE A 346 13.36 -23.92 -14.54
N ALA A 347 13.26 -24.70 -15.61
CA ALA A 347 14.38 -25.49 -16.13
C ALA A 347 15.55 -24.62 -16.61
N ASN A 348 15.26 -23.43 -17.13
CA ASN A 348 16.25 -22.48 -17.64
C ASN A 348 16.93 -21.67 -16.52
N CYS A 349 16.25 -21.40 -15.41
CA CYS A 349 16.82 -20.70 -14.27
C CYS A 349 17.60 -21.66 -13.35
N LYS A 350 18.91 -21.82 -13.61
CA LYS A 350 19.79 -22.71 -12.85
C LYS A 350 20.46 -22.01 -11.66
N GLY A 351 20.70 -22.79 -10.60
CA GLY A 351 21.52 -22.38 -9.44
C GLY A 351 20.80 -21.40 -8.53
N THR A 352 21.36 -20.21 -8.36
CA THR A 352 20.92 -19.16 -7.43
C THR A 352 19.92 -18.19 -8.06
N ARG A 353 19.16 -18.66 -9.05
CA ARG A 353 18.18 -17.88 -9.80
C ARG A 353 16.80 -18.47 -9.70
N VAL A 354 15.78 -17.63 -9.79
CA VAL A 354 14.36 -18.01 -9.80
C VAL A 354 13.66 -17.37 -11.00
N CYS A 355 12.62 -18.03 -11.50
CA CYS A 355 11.78 -17.49 -12.56
C CYS A 355 10.74 -16.54 -11.95
N ASN A 356 10.66 -15.31 -12.47
CA ASN A 356 9.62 -14.36 -12.10
C ASN A 356 8.38 -14.49 -13.00
N HIS A 357 7.34 -13.71 -12.70
CA HIS A 357 6.11 -13.68 -13.48
C HIS A 357 6.27 -13.22 -14.95
N LYS A 358 7.37 -12.54 -15.29
CA LYS A 358 7.71 -12.12 -16.66
C LYS A 358 8.47 -13.20 -17.44
N LEU A 359 8.60 -14.41 -16.88
CA LEU A 359 9.38 -15.52 -17.44
C LEU A 359 10.87 -15.19 -17.59
N GLN A 360 11.40 -14.38 -16.67
CA GLN A 360 12.81 -13.98 -16.63
C GLN A 360 13.49 -14.54 -15.38
N CYS A 361 14.76 -14.92 -15.50
CA CYS A 361 15.54 -15.37 -14.36
C CYS A 361 16.07 -14.18 -13.55
N THR A 362 15.61 -14.06 -12.31
CA THR A 362 16.12 -13.08 -11.33
C THR A 362 16.92 -13.82 -10.24
N CYS A 363 17.59 -13.08 -9.37
CA CYS A 363 18.29 -13.71 -8.25
C CYS A 363 17.31 -14.29 -7.24
N ALA A 364 17.61 -15.50 -6.76
CA ALA A 364 16.86 -16.13 -5.68
C ALA A 364 16.92 -15.26 -4.40
N PRO A 365 15.94 -15.40 -3.49
CA PRO A 365 16.00 -14.76 -2.18
C PRO A 365 17.36 -14.98 -1.51
N ASN A 366 17.91 -13.92 -0.93
CA ASN A 366 19.25 -13.88 -0.31
C ASN A 366 20.46 -13.89 -1.26
N TRP A 367 20.28 -13.66 -2.56
CA TRP A 367 21.39 -13.47 -3.52
C TRP A 367 21.34 -12.10 -4.19
N LEU A 368 22.50 -11.48 -4.38
CA LEU A 368 22.61 -10.12 -4.92
C LEU A 368 22.68 -10.09 -6.46
N PRO A 369 21.93 -9.20 -7.11
CA PRO A 369 22.06 -8.94 -8.55
C PRO A 369 23.39 -8.25 -8.89
N PRO A 370 23.78 -8.23 -10.19
CA PRO A 370 23.07 -8.81 -11.34
C PRO A 370 23.40 -10.29 -11.60
N HIS A 371 24.48 -10.82 -11.01
CA HIS A 371 24.99 -12.15 -11.35
C HIS A 371 24.55 -13.26 -10.39
N CYS A 372 23.96 -12.92 -9.24
CA CYS A 372 23.45 -13.88 -8.24
C CYS A 372 24.55 -14.78 -7.65
N VAL A 373 25.79 -14.29 -7.57
CA VAL A 373 26.95 -15.06 -7.08
C VAL A 373 27.36 -14.73 -5.65
N ARG A 374 26.84 -13.63 -5.09
CA ARG A 374 27.14 -13.20 -3.71
C ARG A 374 25.88 -13.33 -2.86
N PRO A 375 25.97 -13.94 -1.66
CA PRO A 375 24.86 -13.92 -0.73
C PRO A 375 24.66 -12.52 -0.14
N VAL A 376 23.45 -12.22 0.30
CA VAL A 376 23.14 -11.04 1.11
C VAL A 376 23.80 -11.22 2.47
N ASN A 377 24.81 -10.40 2.78
CA ASN A 377 25.41 -10.38 4.11
C ASN A 377 24.44 -9.71 5.08
N ARG A 378 23.84 -10.48 5.99
CA ARG A 378 22.88 -10.01 7.00
C ARG A 378 23.52 -9.15 8.12
N SER A 379 24.79 -8.77 7.99
CA SER A 379 25.66 -8.29 9.07
C SER A 379 26.04 -6.80 9.00
N GLU A 380 25.44 -5.98 8.13
CA GLU A 380 25.81 -4.55 8.00
C GLU A 380 24.71 -3.56 8.46
N SER A 381 23.63 -4.00 9.11
CA SER A 381 22.55 -3.09 9.53
C SER A 381 22.44 -2.81 11.04
N THR A 382 23.36 -3.28 11.89
CA THR A 382 23.24 -3.05 13.35
C THR A 382 24.51 -2.64 14.09
N ASP A 383 25.68 -2.53 13.46
CA ASP A 383 26.93 -2.44 14.26
C ASP A 383 27.78 -1.18 14.07
N ILE A 384 27.51 -0.30 13.11
CA ILE A 384 28.34 0.92 12.96
C ILE A 384 28.14 1.85 14.17
N GLY A 385 26.90 2.04 14.63
CA GLY A 385 26.60 2.88 15.79
C GLY A 385 27.11 2.30 17.11
N LEU A 386 27.04 0.98 17.30
CA LEU A 386 27.51 0.31 18.50
C LEU A 386 29.05 0.27 18.55
N GLN A 387 29.72 0.00 17.43
CA GLN A 387 31.19 0.03 17.33
C GLN A 387 31.74 1.45 17.56
N ILE A 388 31.12 2.48 16.99
CA ILE A 388 31.50 3.88 17.25
C ILE A 388 31.24 4.24 18.72
N GLY A 389 30.10 3.82 19.30
CA GLY A 389 29.77 4.06 20.70
C GLY A 389 30.77 3.40 21.67
N ILE A 390 31.17 2.15 21.39
CA ILE A 390 32.18 1.42 22.17
C ILE A 390 33.55 2.11 22.05
N ALA A 391 33.96 2.50 20.85
CA ALA A 391 35.23 3.19 20.63
C ALA A 391 35.29 4.53 21.40
N VAL A 392 34.23 5.34 21.32
CA VAL A 392 34.15 6.62 22.05
C VAL A 392 34.18 6.40 23.57
N ALA A 393 33.46 5.41 24.09
CA ALA A 393 33.45 5.09 25.52
C ALA A 393 34.86 4.66 26.02
N ILE A 394 35.58 3.85 25.23
CA ILE A 394 36.96 3.43 25.55
C ILE A 394 37.90 4.64 25.56
N PHE A 395 37.80 5.55 24.59
CA PHE A 395 38.63 6.76 24.56
C PHE A 395 38.38 7.69 25.76
N ILE A 396 37.12 7.84 26.17
CA ILE A 396 36.76 8.63 27.37
C ILE A 396 37.30 7.98 28.65
N LEU A 397 37.20 6.65 28.77
CA LEU A 397 37.76 5.91 29.91
C LEU A 397 39.28 6.04 29.98
N LEU A 398 39.98 5.84 28.87
CA LEU A 398 41.44 6.01 28.81
C LEU A 398 41.85 7.44 29.14
N GLY A 399 41.13 8.44 28.61
CA GLY A 399 41.36 9.85 28.94
C GLY A 399 41.20 10.16 30.43
N SER A 400 40.16 9.62 31.08
CA SER A 400 39.91 9.84 32.51
C SER A 400 40.96 9.18 33.40
N VAL A 401 41.47 7.99 33.04
CA VAL A 401 42.58 7.33 33.74
C VAL A 401 43.87 8.14 33.64
N VAL A 402 44.21 8.64 32.44
CA VAL A 402 45.42 9.48 32.24
C VAL A 402 45.34 10.76 33.06
N ILE A 403 44.18 11.42 33.08
CA ILE A 403 43.95 12.61 33.91
C ILE A 403 44.06 12.27 35.40
N GLY A 404 43.48 11.15 35.84
CA GLY A 404 43.57 10.69 37.23
C GLY A 404 45.01 10.42 37.67
N VAL A 405 45.80 9.75 36.83
CA VAL A 405 47.23 9.49 37.08
C VAL A 405 48.03 10.80 37.10
N ALA A 406 47.76 11.73 36.18
CA ALA A 406 48.42 13.03 36.17
C ALA A 406 48.14 13.82 37.45
N ILE A 407 46.88 13.86 37.92
CA ILE A 407 46.49 14.50 39.18
C ILE A 407 47.17 13.83 40.37
N TYR A 408 47.22 12.49 40.40
CA TYR A 408 47.91 11.74 41.44
C TYR A 408 49.41 12.05 41.49
N CYS A 409 50.09 12.03 40.33
CA CYS A 409 51.50 12.40 40.24
C CYS A 409 51.77 13.84 40.68
N ILE A 410 50.90 14.80 40.31
CA ILE A 410 51.00 16.20 40.76
C ILE A 410 50.84 16.29 42.28
N LYS A 411 49.91 15.52 42.86
CA LYS A 411 49.67 15.50 44.31
C LYS A 411 50.82 14.84 45.09
N CYS A 412 51.41 13.76 44.56
CA CYS A 412 52.63 13.16 45.10
C CYS A 412 53.82 14.12 45.05
N ARG A 413 53.98 14.90 43.96
CA ARG A 413 55.01 15.93 43.85
C ARG A 413 54.85 17.04 44.88
N LYS A 414 53.61 17.50 45.13
CA LYS A 414 53.32 18.49 46.18
C LYS A 414 53.63 17.95 47.57
N ASN A 415 53.27 16.71 47.88
CA ASN A 415 53.55 16.09 49.19
C ASN A 415 55.05 15.87 49.44
N GLN A 416 55.86 15.61 48.41
CA GLN A 416 57.32 15.54 48.57
C GLN A 416 57.97 16.92 48.80
N SER A 417 57.39 17.99 48.24
CA SER A 417 57.91 19.36 48.45
C SER A 417 57.64 19.90 49.86
N SER A 418 56.61 19.39 50.55
CA SER A 418 56.25 19.81 51.92
C SER A 418 57.11 19.16 53.02
N SER A 419 57.86 18.11 52.70
CA SER A 419 58.74 17.40 53.64
C SER A 419 60.20 17.91 53.65
N THR A 420 60.54 18.92 52.85
CA THR A 420 61.91 19.50 52.77
C THR A 420 62.05 20.89 53.41
N SER A 421 61.05 21.39 54.15
CA SER A 421 61.12 22.70 54.84
C SER A 421 60.91 22.63 56.35
N ALA A 422 61.14 21.48 56.98
CA ALA A 422 61.26 21.35 58.43
C ALA A 422 62.66 20.82 58.78
N ASN A 423 63.63 21.74 58.79
CA ASN A 423 64.88 21.66 59.53
C ASN A 423 65.05 22.98 60.28
#